data_AF-A0A2X3IN09-F1
#
_entry.id   AF-A0A2X3IN09-F1
#
_cell.length_a   1.000
_cell.length_b   1.000
_cell.length_c   1.000
_cell.angle_alpha   90.00
_cell.angle_beta   90.00
_cell.angle_gamma   90.00
#
_symmetry.space_group_name_H-M   'P 1'
#
loop_
_entity.id
_entity.type
_entity.pdbx_description
1 polymer ?
#
loop_
_entity_poly.entity_id
_entity_poly.type
_entity_poly.pdbx_seq_one_letter_code
_entity_poly.pdbx_strand_id
1 'polypeptide(L)'
;MKGIGSDGALLSEANTWRFASFGVTPIGGGWHIAPALLAQSSKDRYVKGDSYQWATVNARLIKEVTQNFALAFEGSYQYMDLKPEGYKDRNAVNGSFYKLTFAPTLKAGSIGDFFSRPELRLFATWMDWSSKLDKYASNDAFGSSGFNAGGEWNFGVQMETWF
;
A
#
# COMPACT_ATOMS: atom_id res chain seq x y z
N MET A 1 -13.94 4.50 -6.50
CA MET A 1 -13.83 5.97 -6.64
C MET A 1 -14.45 6.61 -5.40
N LYS A 2 -13.73 7.42 -4.62
CA LYS A 2 -14.32 8.20 -3.50
C LYS A 2 -14.91 9.48 -4.10
N GLY A 3 -16.24 9.62 -4.07
CA GLY A 3 -16.95 10.80 -4.59
C GLY A 3 -17.34 11.76 -3.47
N ILE A 4 -17.63 13.01 -3.80
CA ILE A 4 -18.26 13.95 -2.84
C ILE A 4 -19.60 13.34 -2.40
N GLY A 5 -19.84 13.27 -1.09
CA GLY A 5 -21.04 12.65 -0.52
C GLY A 5 -21.06 11.11 -0.51
N SER A 6 -19.97 10.43 -0.90
CA SER A 6 -19.93 8.96 -0.87
C SER A 6 -19.77 8.36 0.53
N ASP A 7 -19.45 9.18 1.53
CA ASP A 7 -19.27 8.77 2.93
C ASP A 7 -20.24 9.60 3.79
N GLY A 8 -21.38 9.00 4.12
CA GLY A 8 -22.46 9.67 4.87
C GLY A 8 -22.16 9.88 6.36
N ALA A 9 -21.03 9.37 6.85
CA ALA A 9 -20.59 9.56 8.23
C ALA A 9 -19.70 10.80 8.41
N LEU A 10 -19.37 11.51 7.33
CA LEU A 10 -18.53 12.69 7.41
C LEU A 10 -19.25 13.84 8.13
N LEU A 11 -18.54 14.52 9.02
CA LEU A 11 -19.01 15.78 9.59
C LEU A 11 -19.09 16.86 8.51
N SER A 12 -19.96 17.85 8.73
CA SER A 12 -20.10 19.01 7.84
C SER A 12 -18.80 19.81 7.71
N GLU A 13 -18.01 19.86 8.78
CA GLU A 13 -16.74 20.56 8.90
C GLU A 13 -15.53 19.71 8.47
N ALA A 14 -15.74 18.47 8.02
CA ALA A 14 -14.67 17.56 7.66
C ALA A 14 -13.76 18.16 6.56
N ASN A 15 -12.47 18.25 6.84
CA ASN A 15 -11.49 18.79 5.90
C ASN A 15 -10.44 17.73 5.54
N THR A 16 -10.22 17.50 4.25
CA THR A 16 -9.22 16.54 3.77
C THR A 16 -8.38 17.12 2.64
N TRP A 17 -7.07 17.02 2.79
CA TRP A 17 -6.10 17.24 1.72
C TRP A 17 -5.47 15.92 1.34
N ARG A 18 -5.39 15.62 0.04
CA ARG A 18 -4.70 14.45 -0.48
C ARG A 18 -3.81 14.83 -1.64
N PHE A 19 -2.58 14.35 -1.59
CA PHE A 19 -1.62 14.44 -2.68
C PHE A 19 -1.38 13.04 -3.26
N ALA A 20 -1.35 12.95 -4.58
CA ALA A 20 -1.08 11.72 -5.30
C ALA A 20 -0.14 12.01 -6.47
N SER A 21 0.94 11.25 -6.57
CA SER A 21 1.87 11.32 -7.69
C SER A 21 2.39 9.93 -7.98
N PHE A 22 2.48 9.58 -9.26
CA PHE A 22 3.13 8.36 -9.71
C PHE A 22 3.73 8.60 -11.09
N GLY A 23 4.66 7.74 -11.47
CA GLY A 23 5.22 7.74 -12.81
C GLY A 23 5.68 6.33 -13.19
N VAL A 24 5.97 6.14 -14.47
CA VAL A 24 6.64 4.95 -14.98
C VAL A 24 7.76 5.40 -15.91
N THR A 25 8.93 4.80 -15.79
CA THR A 25 10.02 5.09 -16.72
C THR A 25 10.96 3.89 -16.86
N PRO A 26 11.46 3.61 -18.08
CA PRO A 26 12.64 2.79 -18.23
C PRO A 26 13.84 3.50 -17.59
N ILE A 27 14.75 2.74 -16.98
CA ILE A 27 16.00 3.26 -16.40
C ILE A 27 17.25 2.63 -17.04
N GLY A 28 17.07 1.87 -18.13
CA GLY A 28 18.15 1.26 -18.90
C GLY A 28 18.50 -0.17 -18.46
N GLY A 29 19.23 -0.90 -19.30
CA GLY A 29 19.65 -2.28 -18.99
C GLY A 29 18.49 -3.28 -18.80
N GLY A 30 17.33 -3.02 -19.40
CA GLY A 30 16.11 -3.82 -19.22
C GLY A 30 15.44 -3.62 -17.85
N TRP A 31 15.75 -2.54 -17.13
CA TRP A 31 15.09 -2.16 -15.90
C TRP A 31 14.03 -1.08 -16.16
N HIS A 32 12.90 -1.25 -15.48
CA HIS A 32 11.79 -0.29 -15.46
C HIS A 32 11.38 -0.02 -14.02
N ILE A 33 11.02 1.22 -13.72
CA ILE A 33 10.60 1.63 -12.38
C ILE A 33 9.26 2.36 -12.43
N ALA A 34 8.44 2.11 -11.42
CA ALA A 34 7.20 2.82 -11.15
C ALA A 34 7.19 3.31 -9.70
N PRO A 35 7.66 4.54 -9.43
CA PRO A 35 7.49 5.15 -8.11
C PRO A 35 6.09 5.73 -7.95
N ALA A 36 5.56 5.68 -6.72
CA ALA A 36 4.32 6.31 -6.32
C ALA A 36 4.43 6.92 -4.92
N LEU A 37 3.78 8.07 -4.74
CA LEU A 37 3.62 8.77 -3.48
C LEU A 37 2.14 9.11 -3.29
N LEU A 38 1.60 8.73 -2.15
CA LEU A 38 0.26 9.11 -1.73
C LEU A 38 0.31 9.62 -0.29
N ALA A 39 -0.21 10.81 -0.05
CA ALA A 39 -0.26 11.39 1.28
C ALA A 39 -1.62 12.02 1.54
N GLN A 40 -2.07 11.95 2.79
CA GLN A 40 -3.33 12.54 3.20
C GLN A 40 -3.23 13.14 4.59
N SER A 41 -3.85 14.31 4.75
CA SER A 41 -4.23 14.85 6.05
C SER A 41 -5.73 15.04 6.07
N SER A 42 -6.42 14.45 7.04
CA SER A 42 -7.84 14.63 7.28
C SER A 42 -8.05 15.08 8.73
N LYS A 43 -8.87 16.11 8.93
CA LYS A 43 -9.26 16.60 10.26
C LYS A 43 -10.78 16.67 10.38
N ASP A 44 -11.28 16.53 11.60
CA ASP A 44 -12.71 16.60 11.94
C ASP A 44 -13.54 15.69 11.03
N ARG A 45 -13.02 14.51 10.71
CA ARG A 45 -13.53 13.62 9.66
C ARG A 45 -14.83 12.95 10.09
N TYR A 46 -14.84 12.33 11.26
CA TYR A 46 -15.94 11.54 11.81
C TYR A 46 -16.33 12.02 13.22
N VAL A 47 -15.35 12.47 14.00
CA VAL A 47 -15.53 13.07 15.32
C VAL A 47 -14.76 14.38 15.35
N LYS A 48 -15.35 15.39 15.99
CA LYS A 48 -14.70 16.69 16.15
C LYS A 48 -13.40 16.52 16.95
N GLY A 49 -12.31 17.07 16.43
CA GLY A 49 -10.96 16.91 16.98
C GLY A 49 -10.18 15.73 16.43
N ASP A 50 -10.81 14.83 15.65
CA ASP A 50 -10.10 13.72 15.04
C ASP A 50 -9.08 14.20 13.99
N SER A 51 -8.04 13.39 13.82
CA SER A 51 -6.99 13.65 12.84
C SER A 51 -6.44 12.34 12.29
N TYR A 52 -6.47 12.20 10.96
CA TYR A 52 -5.93 11.05 10.26
C TYR A 52 -4.87 11.52 9.26
N GLN A 53 -3.61 11.25 9.58
CA GLN A 53 -2.47 11.64 8.77
C GLN A 53 -1.67 10.41 8.38
N TRP A 54 -1.38 10.29 7.09
CA TRP A 54 -0.51 9.22 6.60
C TRP A 54 0.16 9.63 5.29
N ALA A 55 1.31 9.03 5.04
CA ALA A 55 2.05 9.16 3.80
C ALA A 55 2.66 7.82 3.43
N THR A 56 2.49 7.44 2.17
CA THR A 56 2.92 6.17 1.61
C THR A 56 3.79 6.44 0.40
N VAL A 57 4.98 5.88 0.41
CA VAL A 57 5.86 5.78 -0.76
C VAL A 57 5.94 4.32 -1.18
N ASN A 58 5.81 4.09 -2.47
CA ASN A 58 5.95 2.80 -3.09
C ASN A 58 6.89 2.91 -4.29
N ALA A 59 7.68 1.88 -4.54
CA ALA A 59 8.42 1.71 -5.77
C ALA A 59 8.30 0.28 -6.24
N ARG A 60 7.86 0.10 -7.48
CA ARG A 60 7.90 -1.19 -8.18
C ARG A 60 9.01 -1.17 -9.22
N LEU A 61 9.83 -2.21 -9.26
CA LEU A 61 10.85 -2.41 -10.28
C LEU A 61 10.53 -3.68 -11.07
N ILE A 62 10.83 -3.66 -12.36
CA ILE A 62 10.77 -4.83 -13.23
C ILE A 62 12.12 -4.94 -13.93
N LYS A 63 12.74 -6.11 -13.84
CA LYS A 63 13.89 -6.50 -14.65
C LYS A 63 13.46 -7.50 -15.70
N GLU A 64 13.61 -7.12 -16.95
CA GLU A 64 13.52 -8.01 -18.10
C GLU A 64 14.65 -9.05 -18.07
N VAL A 65 14.27 -10.33 -18.17
CA VAL A 65 15.22 -11.45 -18.23
C VAL A 65 15.14 -12.14 -19.59
N THR A 66 13.94 -12.49 -20.05
CA THR A 66 13.68 -13.04 -21.40
C THR A 66 12.50 -12.32 -22.03
N GLN A 67 12.00 -12.77 -23.19
CA GLN A 67 10.79 -12.23 -23.82
C GLN A 67 9.50 -12.49 -23.00
N ASN A 68 9.50 -13.52 -22.13
CA ASN A 68 8.30 -13.93 -21.37
C ASN A 68 8.52 -14.00 -19.86
N PHE A 69 9.73 -13.69 -19.37
CA PHE A 69 10.08 -13.81 -17.96
C PHE A 69 10.73 -12.54 -17.43
N ALA A 70 10.30 -12.13 -16.25
CA ALA A 70 10.71 -10.92 -15.57
C ALA A 70 10.88 -11.16 -14.07
N LEU A 71 11.73 -10.36 -13.45
CA LEU A 71 11.81 -10.27 -11.99
C LEU A 71 11.15 -8.96 -11.55
N ALA A 72 10.06 -9.07 -10.80
CA ALA A 72 9.42 -7.90 -10.20
C ALA A 72 9.84 -7.76 -8.74
N PHE A 73 10.07 -6.52 -8.33
CA PHE A 73 10.38 -6.14 -6.96
C PHE A 73 9.42 -5.02 -6.55
N GLU A 74 8.96 -5.04 -5.30
CA GLU A 74 8.14 -3.95 -4.76
C GLU A 74 8.60 -3.61 -3.35
N GLY A 75 8.80 -2.32 -3.10
CA GLY A 75 9.06 -1.78 -1.78
C GLY A 75 8.00 -0.74 -1.43
N SER A 76 7.43 -0.86 -0.24
CA SER A 76 6.50 0.13 0.32
C SER A 76 6.94 0.54 1.71
N TYR A 77 6.85 1.83 1.97
CA TYR A 77 6.94 2.42 3.29
C TYR A 77 5.73 3.33 3.51
N GLN A 78 5.09 3.19 4.64
CA GLN A 78 4.01 4.07 5.06
C GLN A 78 4.27 4.56 6.48
N TYR A 79 4.16 5.86 6.70
CA TYR A 79 4.04 6.45 8.03
C TYR A 79 2.59 6.85 8.27
N MET A 80 2.12 6.70 9.50
CA MET A 80 0.79 7.17 9.91
C MET A 80 0.79 7.70 11.35
N ASP A 81 0.01 8.75 11.58
CA ASP A 81 -0.38 9.29 12.88
C ASP A 81 -1.91 9.44 12.86
N LEU A 82 -2.57 8.56 13.61
CA LEU A 82 -4.02 8.42 13.61
C LEU A 82 -4.54 8.74 15.01
N LYS A 83 -5.40 9.75 15.11
CA LYS A 83 -6.05 10.23 16.34
C LYS A 83 -7.56 10.19 16.10
N PRO A 84 -8.20 9.04 16.32
CA PRO A 84 -9.60 8.83 15.98
C PRO A 84 -10.58 9.40 17.01
N GLU A 85 -10.11 9.94 18.14
CA GLU A 85 -10.94 10.47 19.24
C GLU A 85 -12.07 9.51 19.68
N GLY A 86 -11.74 8.22 19.79
CA GLY A 86 -12.69 7.18 20.22
C GLY A 86 -13.72 6.74 19.16
N TYR A 87 -13.67 7.29 17.95
CA TYR A 87 -14.57 6.86 16.86
C TYR A 87 -14.45 5.36 16.60
N LYS A 88 -15.55 4.61 16.79
CA LYS A 88 -15.61 3.14 16.66
C LYS A 88 -14.62 2.40 17.57
N ASP A 89 -14.45 2.87 18.81
CA ASP A 89 -13.56 2.27 19.80
C ASP A 89 -12.10 2.16 19.33
N ARG A 90 -11.70 3.06 18.42
CA ARG A 90 -10.33 3.11 17.89
C ARG A 90 -9.42 3.88 18.82
N ASN A 91 -8.19 3.42 18.94
CA ASN A 91 -7.16 4.06 19.75
C ASN A 91 -6.27 4.97 18.90
N ALA A 92 -5.71 6.01 19.53
CA ALA A 92 -4.69 6.81 18.89
C ALA A 92 -3.39 6.01 18.74
N VAL A 93 -2.84 5.98 17.53
CA VAL A 93 -1.60 5.27 17.21
C VAL A 93 -0.73 6.08 16.27
N ASN A 94 0.58 5.86 16.36
CA ASN A 94 1.52 6.31 15.35
C ASN A 94 2.54 5.23 15.07
N GLY A 95 3.07 5.23 13.86
CA GLY A 95 4.07 4.25 13.47
C GLY A 95 4.25 4.15 11.98
N SER A 96 5.16 3.25 11.61
CA SER A 96 5.47 2.92 10.23
C SER A 96 5.14 1.48 9.90
N PHE A 97 4.85 1.24 8.62
CA PHE A 97 4.68 -0.06 7.99
C PHE A 97 5.64 -0.19 6.81
N TYR A 98 6.25 -1.36 6.67
CA TYR A 98 7.18 -1.72 5.61
C TYR A 98 6.68 -2.98 4.90
N LYS A 99 6.83 -3.01 3.58
CA LYS A 99 6.58 -4.21 2.76
C LYS A 99 7.64 -4.34 1.69
N LEU A 100 8.23 -5.52 1.59
CA LEU A 100 9.18 -5.89 0.55
C LEU A 100 8.67 -7.15 -0.14
N THR A 101 8.55 -7.11 -1.46
CA THR A 101 8.09 -8.24 -2.27
C THR A 101 9.09 -8.53 -3.38
N PHE A 102 9.41 -9.81 -3.55
CA PHE A 102 10.10 -10.34 -4.72
C PHE A 102 9.16 -11.29 -5.47
N ALA A 103 9.03 -11.11 -6.79
CA ALA A 103 8.07 -11.83 -7.60
C ALA A 103 8.61 -12.19 -8.99
N PRO A 104 9.18 -13.40 -9.17
CA PRO A 104 9.37 -13.99 -10.50
C PRO A 104 8.04 -14.06 -11.26
N THR A 105 8.01 -13.46 -12.45
CA THR A 105 6.77 -13.21 -13.18
C THR A 105 6.88 -13.66 -14.64
N LEU A 106 5.90 -14.42 -15.10
CA LEU A 106 5.68 -14.74 -16.51
C LEU A 106 4.70 -13.74 -17.11
N LYS A 107 5.03 -13.18 -18.28
CA LYS A 107 4.19 -12.21 -19.00
C LYS A 107 4.04 -12.60 -20.47
N ALA A 108 2.84 -12.40 -21.00
CA ALA A 108 2.54 -12.65 -22.42
C ALA A 108 2.71 -11.41 -23.33
N GLY A 109 2.87 -10.21 -22.76
CA GLY A 109 3.05 -8.96 -23.49
C GLY A 109 4.37 -8.25 -23.16
N SER A 110 4.45 -6.94 -23.45
CA SER A 110 5.65 -6.14 -23.21
C SER A 110 6.05 -6.18 -21.74
N ILE A 111 7.21 -6.78 -21.42
CA ILE A 111 7.61 -7.00 -20.02
C ILE A 111 7.83 -5.68 -19.29
N GLY A 112 8.49 -4.72 -19.94
CA GLY A 112 8.75 -3.40 -19.40
C GLY A 112 7.52 -2.53 -19.18
N ASP A 113 6.41 -2.86 -19.84
CA ASP A 113 5.15 -2.17 -19.61
C ASP A 113 4.49 -2.68 -18.33
N PHE A 114 4.42 -1.80 -17.32
CA PHE A 114 3.73 -2.05 -16.05
C PHE A 114 2.24 -2.37 -16.22
N PHE A 115 1.63 -1.91 -17.31
CA PHE A 115 0.21 -2.08 -17.61
C PHE A 115 -0.05 -3.27 -18.56
N SER A 116 0.99 -3.95 -19.04
CA SER A 116 0.82 -5.13 -19.86
C SER A 116 0.34 -6.32 -19.02
N ARG A 117 -0.72 -6.97 -19.48
CA ARG A 117 -1.30 -8.19 -18.93
C ARG A 117 -1.67 -9.15 -20.09
N PRO A 118 -1.87 -10.47 -19.84
CA PRO A 118 -1.84 -11.18 -18.55
C PRO A 118 -0.44 -11.38 -17.95
N GLU A 119 -0.39 -11.52 -16.63
CA GLU A 119 0.81 -11.94 -15.90
C GLU A 119 0.50 -13.03 -14.86
N LEU A 120 1.45 -13.96 -14.67
CA LEU A 120 1.44 -14.98 -13.63
C LEU A 120 2.70 -14.82 -12.77
N ARG A 121 2.53 -14.67 -11.46
CA ARG A 121 3.64 -14.45 -10.52
C ARG A 121 3.68 -15.49 -9.42
N LEU A 122 4.88 -15.98 -9.14
CA LEU A 122 5.25 -16.55 -7.85
C LEU A 122 5.80 -15.40 -7.01
N PHE A 123 5.50 -15.34 -5.71
CA PHE A 123 5.99 -14.25 -4.86
C PHE A 123 6.38 -14.70 -3.46
N ALA A 124 7.31 -13.94 -2.89
CA ALA A 124 7.64 -13.91 -1.48
C ALA A 124 7.56 -12.45 -0.99
N THR A 125 6.85 -12.22 0.11
CA THR A 125 6.69 -10.90 0.72
C THR A 125 7.08 -10.96 2.18
N TRP A 126 7.86 -9.98 2.61
CA TRP A 126 8.12 -9.69 4.01
C TRP A 126 7.46 -8.37 4.39
N MET A 127 6.85 -8.33 5.57
CA MET A 127 6.23 -7.14 6.14
C MET A 127 6.66 -6.96 7.58
N ASP A 128 6.84 -5.71 8.00
CA ASP A 128 7.04 -5.38 9.42
C ASP A 128 6.48 -4.00 9.71
N TRP A 129 6.16 -3.73 10.97
CA TRP A 129 5.52 -2.51 11.38
C TRP A 129 5.73 -2.17 12.85
N SER A 130 5.42 -0.93 13.21
CA SER A 130 5.47 -0.51 14.61
C SER A 130 4.38 -1.20 15.43
N SER A 131 4.75 -1.89 16.51
CA SER A 131 3.82 -2.59 17.42
C SER A 131 2.73 -1.72 18.05
N LYS A 132 2.87 -0.40 18.02
CA LYS A 132 1.78 0.52 18.39
C LYS A 132 0.57 0.39 17.46
N LEU A 133 0.78 0.05 16.19
CA LEU A 133 -0.28 -0.09 15.20
C LEU A 133 -1.21 -1.28 15.51
N ASP A 134 -0.72 -2.32 16.19
CA ASP A 134 -1.53 -3.46 16.67
C ASP A 134 -2.65 -3.04 17.63
N LYS A 135 -2.55 -1.83 18.20
CA LYS A 135 -3.51 -1.32 19.19
C LYS A 135 -4.58 -0.43 18.57
N TYR A 136 -4.54 -0.16 17.26
CA TYR A 136 -5.46 0.78 16.63
C TYR A 136 -6.92 0.36 16.78
N ALA A 137 -7.22 -0.92 16.53
CA ALA A 137 -8.52 -1.52 16.79
C ALA A 137 -8.36 -3.01 17.13
N SER A 138 -9.23 -3.51 18.01
CA SER A 138 -9.21 -4.91 18.46
C SER A 138 -9.69 -5.91 17.41
N ASN A 139 -10.29 -5.43 16.33
CA ASN A 139 -10.80 -6.21 15.21
C ASN A 139 -10.11 -5.87 13.88
N ASP A 140 -8.91 -5.28 13.95
CA ASP A 140 -8.07 -5.01 12.77
C ASP A 140 -7.20 -6.22 12.41
N ALA A 141 -6.56 -6.17 11.24
CA ALA A 141 -5.60 -7.18 10.83
C ALA A 141 -4.32 -7.12 11.69
N PHE A 142 -3.74 -5.93 11.87
CA PHE A 142 -2.58 -5.74 12.75
C PHE A 142 -2.96 -6.00 14.20
N GLY A 143 -2.20 -6.87 14.87
CA GLY A 143 -2.49 -7.29 16.24
C GLY A 143 -3.43 -8.49 16.34
N SER A 144 -3.87 -9.05 15.21
CA SER A 144 -4.71 -10.25 15.20
C SER A 144 -3.90 -11.51 15.56
N SER A 145 -4.60 -12.58 15.92
CA SER A 145 -3.97 -13.83 16.34
C SER A 145 -3.04 -14.37 15.23
N GLY A 146 -1.74 -14.48 15.54
CA GLY A 146 -0.73 -14.94 14.59
C GLY A 146 -0.29 -13.90 13.55
N PHE A 147 -0.66 -12.62 13.70
CA PHE A 147 -0.24 -11.53 12.82
C PHE A 147 0.03 -10.25 13.63
N ASN A 148 1.18 -10.22 14.30
CA ASN A 148 1.61 -9.12 15.18
C ASN A 148 2.92 -8.52 14.69
N ALA A 149 3.24 -7.31 15.14
CA ALA A 149 4.52 -6.68 14.80
C ALA A 149 5.72 -7.56 15.18
N GLY A 150 6.77 -7.56 14.37
CA GLY A 150 7.95 -8.42 14.56
C GLY A 150 8.46 -9.13 13.30
N GLY A 151 7.83 -8.88 12.15
CA GLY A 151 8.24 -9.44 10.86
C GLY A 151 7.42 -10.66 10.44
N GLU A 152 6.71 -10.54 9.32
CA GLU A 152 5.81 -11.58 8.79
C GLU A 152 6.14 -11.92 7.34
N TRP A 153 6.16 -13.21 7.02
CA TRP A 153 6.43 -13.72 5.68
C TRP A 153 5.16 -14.28 5.02
N ASN A 154 4.99 -13.98 3.73
CA ASN A 154 3.90 -14.49 2.91
C ASN A 154 4.44 -14.99 1.57
N PHE A 155 3.94 -16.14 1.12
CA PHE A 155 4.32 -16.76 -0.14
C PHE A 155 3.07 -17.14 -0.93
N GLY A 156 3.15 -17.10 -2.24
CA GLY A 156 2.01 -17.53 -3.05
C GLY A 156 2.23 -17.43 -4.55
N VAL A 157 1.21 -17.87 -5.27
CA VAL A 157 1.11 -17.74 -6.73
C VAL A 157 -0.17 -16.96 -7.02
N GLN A 158 -0.10 -16.04 -7.97
CA GLN A 158 -1.25 -15.21 -8.36
C GLN A 158 -1.19 -14.86 -9.85
N MET A 159 -2.36 -14.80 -10.49
CA MET A 159 -2.54 -14.34 -11.87
C MET A 159 -3.32 -13.02 -11.86
N GLU A 160 -2.98 -12.10 -12.78
CA GLU A 160 -3.71 -10.85 -13.00
C GLU A 160 -3.92 -10.61 -14.51
N THR A 161 -5.11 -10.18 -14.90
CA THR A 161 -5.47 -9.90 -16.30
C THR A 161 -6.53 -8.81 -16.44
N TRP A 162 -6.52 -8.09 -17.58
CA TRP A 162 -7.56 -7.19 -18.08
C TRP A 162 -7.50 -7.15 -19.60
N PHE A 163 -8.61 -6.80 -20.26
CA PHE A 163 -8.78 -6.82 -21.71
C PHE A 163 -9.50 -5.58 -22.22
#